data_AF-A0A1E1WLM5-F1
#
_entry.id   AF-A0A1E1WLM5-F1
#
_cell.length_a   1.000
_cell.length_b   1.000
_cell.length_c   1.000
_cell.angle_alpha   90.00
_cell.angle_beta   90.00
_cell.angle_gamma   90.00
#
_symmetry.space_group_name_H-M   'P 1'
#
loop_
_entity.id
_entity.type
_entity.pdbx_description
1 polymer ?
#
loop_
_entity_poly.entity_id
_entity_poly.type
_entity_poly.pdbx_seq_one_letter_code
_entity_poly.pdbx_strand_id
1 'polypeptide(L)'
;EHQVEFFNNMSYFFQTFRLINSKNGTDATKNVNFIQGFQITIRSILSLFEDMKLEGYKHLLTKRLNCDIIENFFAEIRSAYGNAKDSTSRQFVCAYRRNFFANIMKPPKEGKNADLSEFLVHLNYFKNDCSEIDKEPDIFMAPQERDLRDITCTDYQELQIPENNGFYHICG
;
A
#
# COMPACT_ATOMS: atom_id res chain seq x y z
N GLU A 1 -13.60 13.40 23.32
CA GLU A 1 -12.62 13.79 24.36
C GLU A 1 -11.81 12.60 24.88
N HIS A 2 -12.44 11.53 25.40
CA HIS A 2 -11.73 10.35 25.91
C HIS A 2 -10.71 9.70 24.94
N GLN A 3 -11.00 9.65 23.63
CA GLN A 3 -10.05 9.07 22.67
C GLN A 3 -8.78 9.94 22.50
N VAL A 4 -8.92 11.26 22.52
CA VAL A 4 -7.78 12.20 22.42
C VAL A 4 -6.91 12.07 23.67
N GLU A 5 -7.54 12.00 24.84
CA GLU A 5 -6.85 11.75 26.11
C GLU A 5 -6.09 10.42 26.10
N PHE A 6 -6.73 9.35 25.61
CA PHE A 6 -6.07 8.06 25.43
C PHE A 6 -4.84 8.16 24.53
N PHE A 7 -4.93 8.84 23.38
CA PHE A 7 -3.79 9.04 22.50
C PHE A 7 -2.65 9.84 23.15
N ASN A 8 -2.98 10.88 23.92
CA ASN A 8 -1.98 11.63 24.69
C ASN A 8 -1.28 10.75 25.74
N ASN A 9 -2.05 9.95 26.48
CA ASN A 9 -1.50 8.99 27.45
C ASN A 9 -0.60 7.95 26.76
N MET A 10 -1.00 7.44 25.60
CA MET A 10 -0.18 6.52 24.81
C MET A 10 1.08 7.17 24.26
N SER A 11 1.02 8.45 23.86
CA SER A 11 2.20 9.20 23.45
C SER A 11 3.21 9.28 24.59
N TYR A 12 2.76 9.62 25.81
CA TYR A 12 3.62 9.64 26.99
C TYR A 12 4.18 8.25 27.34
N PHE A 13 3.34 7.21 27.26
CA PHE A 13 3.77 5.83 27.43
C PHE A 13 4.93 5.50 26.48
N PHE A 14 4.79 5.72 25.17
CA PHE A 14 5.85 5.40 24.21
C PHE A 14 7.10 6.29 24.34
N GLN A 15 7.00 7.49 24.92
CA GLN A 15 8.18 8.33 25.24
C GLN A 15 9.00 7.77 26.40
N THR A 16 8.33 7.14 27.36
CA THR A 16 8.97 6.57 28.56
C THR A 16 9.25 5.08 28.43
N PHE A 17 8.68 4.43 27.41
CA PHE A 17 8.81 3.01 27.15
C PHE A 17 10.26 2.63 26.88
N ARG A 18 10.73 1.60 27.60
CA ARG A 18 12.06 1.00 27.39
C ARG A 18 11.94 -0.46 27.05
N LEU A 19 12.68 -0.88 26.05
CA LEU A 19 12.81 -2.28 25.67
C LEU A 19 14.09 -2.84 26.29
N ILE A 20 13.95 -3.78 27.23
CA ILE A 20 15.09 -4.42 27.89
C ILE A 20 15.27 -5.84 27.35
N ASN A 21 16.47 -6.16 26.89
CA ASN A 21 16.79 -7.50 26.44
C ASN A 21 16.85 -8.46 27.64
N SER A 22 15.97 -9.46 27.66
CA SER A 22 15.82 -10.40 28.76
C SER A 22 17.06 -11.26 29.04
N LYS A 23 17.97 -11.42 28.07
CA LYS A 23 19.15 -12.30 28.22
C LYS A 23 20.32 -11.63 28.90
N ASN A 24 20.55 -10.34 28.63
CA ASN A 24 21.73 -9.59 29.08
C ASN A 24 21.38 -8.30 29.83
N GLY A 25 20.09 -7.97 29.99
CA GLY A 25 19.62 -6.77 30.69
C GLY A 25 19.88 -5.46 29.97
N THR A 26 20.38 -5.47 28.73
CA THR A 26 20.73 -4.25 28.01
C THR A 26 19.51 -3.54 27.47
N ASP A 27 19.55 -2.21 27.48
CA ASP A 27 18.54 -1.36 26.84
C ASP A 27 18.67 -1.46 25.30
N ALA A 28 17.64 -2.02 24.66
CA ALA A 28 17.52 -2.20 23.23
C ALA A 28 16.51 -1.22 22.61
N THR A 29 16.04 -0.21 23.35
CA THR A 29 15.03 0.76 22.90
C THR A 29 15.44 1.46 21.61
N LYS A 30 16.72 1.79 21.46
CA LYS A 30 17.26 2.45 20.26
C LYS A 30 17.42 1.52 19.06
N ASN A 31 17.35 0.21 19.28
CA ASN A 31 17.54 -0.79 18.23
C ASN A 31 16.23 -1.18 17.54
N VAL A 32 15.10 -0.61 17.96
CA VAL A 32 13.77 -0.92 17.41
C VAL A 32 13.08 0.35 16.93
N ASN A 33 12.57 0.30 15.70
CA ASN A 33 11.95 1.47 15.08
C ASN A 33 10.46 1.64 15.44
N PHE A 34 9.80 0.58 15.92
CA PHE A 34 8.35 0.61 16.17
C PHE A 34 7.95 1.62 17.25
N ILE A 35 8.80 1.86 18.26
CA ILE A 35 8.53 2.83 19.33
C ILE A 35 8.42 4.23 18.75
N GLN A 36 9.41 4.63 17.93
CA GLN A 36 9.37 5.89 17.20
C GLN A 36 8.19 5.91 16.21
N GLY A 37 7.92 4.80 15.53
CA GLY A 37 6.76 4.65 14.65
C GLY A 37 5.44 4.98 15.35
N PHE A 38 5.17 4.39 16.52
CA PHE A 38 3.97 4.71 17.30
C PHE A 38 3.92 6.18 17.74
N GLN A 39 5.04 6.75 18.20
CA GLN A 39 5.08 8.17 18.56
C GLN A 39 4.78 9.09 17.37
N ILE A 40 5.25 8.75 16.17
CA ILE A 40 4.93 9.50 14.94
C ILE A 40 3.46 9.33 14.61
N THR A 41 2.96 8.09 14.52
CA THR A 41 1.57 7.79 14.17
C THR A 41 0.58 8.48 15.09
N ILE A 42 0.80 8.43 16.41
CA ILE A 42 -0.08 9.08 17.40
C ILE A 42 -0.11 10.59 17.19
N ARG A 43 1.06 11.22 17.06
CA ARG A 43 1.15 12.68 16.81
C ARG A 43 0.47 13.06 15.51
N SER A 44 0.67 12.30 14.43
CA SER A 44 0.05 12.54 13.14
C SER A 44 -1.48 12.42 13.20
N ILE A 45 -2.01 11.41 13.91
CA ILE A 45 -3.46 11.25 14.10
C ILE A 45 -4.05 12.44 14.86
N LEU A 46 -3.39 12.89 15.92
CA LEU A 46 -3.84 14.04 16.71
C LEU A 46 -3.81 15.33 15.87
N SER A 47 -2.72 15.60 15.15
CA SER A 47 -2.62 16.77 14.26
C SER A 47 -3.69 16.73 13.15
N LEU A 48 -3.83 15.59 12.46
CA LEU A 48 -4.86 15.42 11.43
C LEU A 48 -6.27 15.65 11.98
N PHE A 49 -6.54 15.21 13.21
CA PHE A 49 -7.84 15.42 13.81
C PHE A 49 -8.11 16.90 14.11
N GLU A 50 -7.10 17.66 14.56
CA GLU A 50 -7.23 19.11 14.74
C GLU A 50 -7.50 19.82 13.40
N ASP A 51 -6.78 19.46 12.33
CA ASP A 51 -7.02 20.00 10.99
C ASP A 51 -8.45 19.69 10.52
N MET A 52 -8.92 18.46 10.72
CA MET A 52 -10.29 18.07 10.38
C MET A 52 -11.35 18.80 11.20
N LYS A 53 -11.09 19.13 12.47
CA LYS A 53 -12.02 19.94 13.27
C LYS A 53 -12.17 21.34 12.71
N LEU A 54 -11.09 21.95 12.22
CA LEU A 54 -11.12 23.27 11.60
C LEU A 54 -12.03 23.28 10.36
N GLU A 55 -12.04 22.18 9.61
CA GLU A 55 -12.93 21.95 8.46
C GLU A 55 -14.37 21.55 8.85
N GLY A 56 -14.70 21.53 10.15
CA GLY A 56 -16.05 21.25 10.67
C GLY A 56 -16.37 19.77 10.87
N TYR A 57 -15.40 18.86 10.75
CA TYR A 57 -15.60 17.45 11.05
C TYR A 57 -15.61 17.18 12.55
N LYS A 58 -16.56 16.37 13.01
CA LYS A 58 -16.72 16.03 14.43
C LYS A 58 -15.90 14.82 14.88
N HIS A 59 -15.46 13.99 13.95
CA HIS A 59 -14.80 12.73 14.23
C HIS A 59 -13.84 12.34 13.09
N LEU A 60 -12.81 11.58 13.45
CA LEU A 60 -11.85 10.98 12.52
C LEU A 60 -12.07 9.47 12.48
N LEU A 61 -12.24 8.91 11.28
CA LEU A 61 -12.44 7.48 11.07
C LEU A 61 -11.09 6.74 11.04
N THR A 62 -10.51 6.46 12.20
CA THR A 62 -9.17 5.85 12.33
C THR A 62 -9.02 4.50 11.62
N LYS A 63 -10.12 3.73 11.45
CA LYS A 63 -10.14 2.51 10.64
C LYS A 63 -9.73 2.72 9.18
N ARG A 64 -9.84 3.94 8.65
CA ARG A 64 -9.47 4.28 7.26
C ARG A 64 -8.03 4.76 7.12
N LEU A 65 -7.28 4.84 8.22
CA LEU A 65 -5.88 5.29 8.23
C LEU A 65 -4.89 4.12 8.27
N ASN A 66 -5.35 2.88 8.12
CA ASN A 66 -4.51 1.69 8.10
C ASN A 66 -4.41 1.10 6.69
N CYS A 67 -3.47 0.18 6.51
CA CYS A 67 -3.22 -0.46 5.22
C CYS A 67 -4.10 -1.70 4.97
N ASP A 68 -5.02 -2.07 5.88
CA ASP A 68 -5.86 -3.26 5.77
C ASP A 68 -6.62 -3.31 4.44
N ILE A 69 -7.11 -2.16 3.96
CA ILE A 69 -7.85 -2.08 2.70
C ILE A 69 -6.95 -2.47 1.52
N ILE A 70 -5.70 -2.01 1.52
CA ILE A 70 -4.71 -2.32 0.49
C ILE A 70 -4.28 -3.79 0.59
N GLU A 71 -4.10 -4.31 1.81
CA GLU A 71 -3.77 -5.73 2.03
C GLU A 71 -4.89 -6.66 1.54
N ASN A 72 -6.14 -6.30 1.82
CA ASN A 72 -7.31 -7.01 1.31
C ASN A 72 -7.37 -6.97 -0.21
N PHE A 73 -7.09 -5.81 -0.81
CA PHE A 73 -6.99 -5.68 -2.27
C PHE A 73 -5.93 -6.62 -2.85
N PHE A 74 -4.73 -6.65 -2.27
CA PHE A 74 -3.68 -7.60 -2.71
C PHE A 74 -4.06 -9.06 -2.51
N ALA A 75 -4.82 -9.40 -1.47
CA ALA A 75 -5.36 -10.74 -1.28
C ALA A 75 -6.35 -11.12 -2.40
N GLU A 76 -7.23 -10.20 -2.81
CA GLU A 76 -8.12 -10.40 -3.96
C GLU A 76 -7.36 -10.59 -5.28
N ILE A 77 -6.30 -9.82 -5.49
CA ILE A 77 -5.46 -9.96 -6.69
C ILE A 77 -4.74 -11.32 -6.71
N ARG A 78 -4.24 -11.81 -5.57
CA ARG A 78 -3.63 -13.14 -5.49
C ARG A 78 -4.64 -14.28 -5.66
N SER A 79 -5.86 -14.11 -5.16
CA SER A 79 -6.91 -15.13 -5.28
C SER A 79 -7.39 -15.32 -6.71
N ALA A 80 -7.26 -14.30 -7.57
CA ALA A 80 -7.57 -14.34 -9.00
C ALA A 80 -6.88 -15.49 -9.77
N TYR A 81 -5.74 -15.98 -9.27
CA TYR A 81 -4.94 -17.05 -9.87
C TYR A 81 -4.80 -18.28 -8.96
N GLY A 82 -5.82 -18.56 -8.14
CA GLY A 82 -5.85 -19.77 -7.31
C GLY A 82 -5.04 -19.67 -6.01
N ASN A 83 -5.00 -18.48 -5.40
CA ASN A 83 -4.24 -18.21 -4.18
C ASN A 83 -2.75 -18.52 -4.31
N ALA A 84 -2.16 -18.20 -5.46
CA ALA A 84 -0.72 -18.25 -5.63
C ALA A 84 -0.07 -17.35 -4.58
N LYS A 85 0.82 -17.93 -3.76
CA LYS A 85 1.57 -17.21 -2.72
C LYS A 85 2.37 -16.06 -3.36
N ASP A 86 2.92 -16.32 -4.54
CA ASP A 86 3.73 -15.40 -5.31
C ASP A 86 3.13 -15.24 -6.72
N SER A 87 2.48 -14.10 -6.97
CA SER A 87 2.06 -13.72 -8.32
C SER A 87 3.19 -13.02 -9.05
N THR A 88 3.45 -13.35 -10.31
CA THR A 88 4.39 -12.57 -11.13
C THR A 88 3.84 -11.16 -11.38
N SER A 89 4.71 -10.20 -11.66
CA SER A 89 4.30 -8.82 -11.98
C SER A 89 3.28 -8.77 -13.12
N ARG A 90 3.42 -9.65 -14.13
CA ARG A 90 2.46 -9.77 -15.23
C ARG A 90 1.10 -10.27 -14.76
N GLN A 91 1.05 -11.28 -13.88
CA GLN A 91 -0.20 -11.76 -13.29
C GLN A 91 -0.86 -10.66 -12.45
N PHE A 92 -0.09 -9.94 -11.63
CA PHE A 92 -0.59 -8.81 -10.87
C PHE A 92 -1.26 -7.76 -11.77
N VAL A 93 -0.56 -7.29 -12.82
CA VAL A 93 -1.09 -6.29 -13.77
C VAL A 93 -2.37 -6.79 -14.46
N CYS A 94 -2.39 -8.04 -14.89
CA CYS A 94 -3.56 -8.64 -15.54
C CYS A 94 -4.76 -8.72 -14.58
N ALA A 95 -4.57 -9.19 -13.34
CA ALA A 95 -5.65 -9.23 -12.35
C ALA A 95 -6.09 -7.84 -11.89
N TYR A 96 -5.15 -6.89 -11.74
CA TYR A 96 -5.45 -5.49 -11.43
C TYR A 96 -6.35 -4.90 -12.49
N ARG A 97 -5.94 -4.98 -13.77
CA ARG A 97 -6.75 -4.49 -14.90
C ARG A 97 -8.14 -5.10 -14.90
N ARG A 98 -8.23 -6.42 -14.70
CA ARG A 98 -9.51 -7.13 -14.64
C ARG A 98 -10.39 -6.62 -13.48
N ASN A 99 -9.84 -6.49 -12.28
CA ASN A 99 -10.56 -6.02 -11.09
C ASN A 99 -10.99 -4.55 -11.25
N PHE A 100 -10.10 -3.70 -11.76
CA PHE A 100 -10.35 -2.28 -12.05
C PHE A 100 -11.54 -2.10 -13.01
N PHE A 101 -11.51 -2.79 -14.16
CA PHE A 101 -12.63 -2.71 -15.11
C PHE A 101 -13.91 -3.30 -14.52
N ALA A 102 -13.86 -4.42 -13.81
CA ALA A 102 -15.05 -5.00 -13.19
C ALA A 102 -15.70 -4.08 -12.15
N ASN A 103 -14.91 -3.25 -11.46
CA ASN A 103 -15.41 -2.35 -10.42
C ASN A 103 -15.88 -1.00 -10.97
N ILE A 104 -15.24 -0.45 -12.00
CA ILE A 104 -15.66 0.81 -12.63
C ILE A 104 -16.82 0.59 -13.60
N MET A 105 -16.83 -0.54 -14.32
CA MET A 105 -17.87 -0.88 -15.30
C MET A 105 -19.13 -1.48 -14.67
N LYS A 106 -19.36 -1.35 -13.36
CA LYS A 106 -20.56 -1.91 -12.73
C LYS A 106 -21.79 -1.34 -13.44
N PRO A 107 -22.63 -2.18 -14.07
CA PRO A 107 -23.82 -1.68 -14.74
C PRO A 107 -24.73 -1.03 -13.67
N PRO A 108 -25.44 0.06 -14.03
CA PRO A 108 -26.41 0.65 -13.12
C PRO A 108 -27.42 -0.41 -12.69
N LYS A 109 -27.82 -0.38 -11.41
CA LYS A 109 -28.72 -1.40 -10.83
C LYS A 109 -30.05 -1.51 -11.59
N GLU A 110 -30.47 -0.43 -12.24
CA GLU A 110 -31.58 -0.39 -13.19
C GLU A 110 -31.24 0.61 -14.31
N GLY A 111 -31.36 0.21 -15.58
CA GLY A 111 -31.13 1.08 -16.73
C GLY A 111 -30.46 0.38 -17.92
N LYS A 112 -30.90 0.69 -19.14
CA LYS A 112 -30.41 0.09 -20.38
C LYS A 112 -28.90 0.33 -20.57
N ASN A 113 -28.17 -0.73 -20.88
CA ASN A 113 -26.70 -0.81 -21.01
C ASN A 113 -26.09 -0.04 -22.20
N ALA A 114 -26.78 0.95 -22.80
CA ALA A 114 -26.32 1.59 -24.03
C ALA A 114 -24.94 2.26 -23.87
N ASP A 115 -24.76 3.04 -22.80
CA ASP A 115 -23.51 3.80 -22.52
C ASP A 115 -22.31 2.89 -22.20
N LEU A 116 -22.53 1.71 -21.64
CA LEU A 116 -21.45 0.76 -21.34
C LEU A 116 -20.87 0.16 -22.63
N SER A 117 -21.73 -0.12 -23.62
CA SER A 117 -21.31 -0.62 -24.93
C SER A 117 -20.41 0.38 -25.66
N GLU A 118 -20.78 1.66 -25.67
CA GLU A 118 -20.01 2.74 -26.29
C GLU A 118 -18.67 2.95 -25.58
N PHE A 119 -18.66 2.94 -24.24
CA PHE A 119 -17.44 2.99 -23.47
C PHE A 119 -16.50 1.80 -23.74
N LEU A 120 -17.03 0.57 -23.85
CA LEU A 120 -16.24 -0.62 -24.17
C LEU A 120 -15.65 -0.57 -25.59
N VAL A 121 -16.37 0.02 -26.56
CA VAL A 121 -15.85 0.27 -27.91
C VAL A 121 -14.66 1.24 -27.84
N HIS A 122 -14.78 2.36 -27.12
CA HIS A 122 -13.68 3.30 -26.91
C HIS A 122 -12.48 2.67 -26.17
N LEU A 123 -12.71 1.79 -25.21
CA LEU A 123 -11.67 1.03 -24.51
C LEU A 123 -10.88 0.11 -25.44
N ASN A 124 -11.56 -0.51 -26.41
CA ASN A 124 -10.93 -1.37 -27.39
C ASN A 124 -10.03 -0.56 -28.34
N TYR A 125 -10.36 0.71 -28.61
CA TYR A 125 -9.45 1.65 -29.28
C TYR A 125 -8.18 1.92 -28.44
N PHE A 126 -8.31 2.17 -27.13
CA PHE A 126 -7.14 2.34 -26.25
C PHE A 126 -6.26 1.09 -26.16
N LYS A 127 -6.86 -0.11 -26.24
CA LYS A 127 -6.10 -1.38 -26.29
C LYS A 127 -5.23 -1.48 -27.54
N ASN A 128 -5.70 -0.94 -28.67
CA ASN A 128 -4.94 -0.95 -29.92
C ASN A 128 -3.74 0.03 -29.88
N ASP A 129 -3.86 1.17 -29.19
CA ASP A 129 -2.71 2.07 -28.97
C ASP A 129 -1.65 1.46 -28.05
N CYS A 130 -2.05 0.66 -27.05
CA CYS A 130 -1.08 -0.09 -26.23
C CYS A 130 -0.46 -1.29 -26.96
N SER A 131 -1.06 -1.79 -28.05
CA SER A 131 -0.55 -2.93 -28.81
C SER A 131 0.64 -2.59 -29.71
N GLU A 132 0.98 -1.30 -29.87
CA GLU A 132 2.26 -0.91 -30.46
C GLU A 132 3.44 -1.10 -29.49
N ILE A 133 3.18 -1.31 -28.20
CA ILE A 133 4.17 -1.71 -27.19
C ILE A 133 4.44 -3.23 -27.24
N ASP A 134 3.52 -4.02 -27.83
CA ASP A 134 3.62 -5.49 -27.96
C ASP A 134 4.61 -5.94 -29.06
N LYS A 135 5.42 -5.03 -29.62
CA LYS A 135 6.48 -5.34 -30.59
C LYS A 135 7.90 -5.25 -30.04
N GLU A 136 8.08 -4.97 -28.75
CA GLU A 136 9.36 -5.29 -28.15
C GLU A 136 9.41 -6.81 -27.94
N PRO A 137 10.39 -7.51 -28.54
CA PRO A 137 10.60 -8.91 -28.19
C PRO A 137 10.81 -9.00 -26.68
N ASP A 138 10.50 -10.16 -26.07
CA ASP A 138 11.07 -10.54 -24.77
C ASP A 138 12.60 -10.50 -24.92
N ILE A 139 13.19 -9.32 -24.80
CA ILE A 139 14.59 -9.15 -24.51
C ILE A 139 14.65 -9.67 -23.09
N PHE A 140 15.01 -10.96 -22.96
CA PHE A 140 15.81 -11.42 -21.84
C PHE A 140 16.78 -10.30 -21.55
N MET A 141 16.51 -9.52 -20.50
CA MET A 141 17.27 -8.31 -20.24
C MET A 141 18.74 -8.70 -20.22
N ALA A 142 19.51 -7.99 -21.03
CA ALA A 142 20.95 -8.10 -21.01
C ALA A 142 21.44 -8.01 -19.54
N PRO A 143 22.65 -8.50 -19.20
CA PRO A 143 23.14 -8.67 -17.82
C PRO A 143 23.36 -7.38 -16.98
N GLN A 144 22.59 -6.32 -17.21
CA GLN A 144 22.60 -5.06 -16.47
C GLN A 144 21.57 -4.98 -15.34
N GLU A 145 20.68 -5.97 -15.15
CA GLU A 145 19.98 -6.18 -13.88
C GLU A 145 20.90 -6.86 -12.85
N ARG A 146 21.99 -6.20 -12.50
CA ARG A 146 22.78 -6.49 -11.30
C ARG A 146 22.54 -5.34 -10.34
N ASP A 147 21.36 -5.32 -9.71
CA ASP A 147 21.21 -4.69 -8.38
C ASP A 147 19.86 -4.93 -7.68
N LEU A 148 18.92 -5.66 -8.29
CA LEU A 148 17.68 -6.08 -7.60
C LEU A 148 17.82 -7.41 -6.84
N ARG A 149 18.99 -8.05 -6.88
CA ARG A 149 19.25 -9.34 -6.21
C ARG A 149 19.56 -9.21 -4.72
N ASP A 150 19.74 -7.99 -4.22
CA ASP A 150 20.23 -7.74 -2.86
C ASP A 150 19.14 -7.29 -1.87
N ILE A 151 17.86 -7.42 -2.22
CA ILE A 151 16.79 -7.43 -1.19
C ILE A 151 16.83 -8.79 -0.51
N THR A 152 17.80 -8.96 0.38
CA THR A 152 18.06 -10.19 1.12
C THR A 152 17.19 -10.34 2.36
N CYS A 153 16.46 -9.28 2.73
CA CYS A 153 15.67 -9.23 3.96
C CYS A 153 14.29 -8.60 3.70
N THR A 154 13.23 -9.22 4.24
CA THR A 154 11.88 -8.65 4.28
C THR A 154 11.64 -7.82 5.54
N ASP A 155 12.60 -7.80 6.47
CA ASP A 155 12.54 -6.90 7.63
C ASP A 155 12.82 -5.48 7.17
N TYR A 156 11.81 -4.62 7.31
CA TYR A 156 11.91 -3.20 6.96
C TYR A 156 13.04 -2.49 7.73
N GLN A 157 13.46 -2.99 8.89
CA GLN A 157 14.57 -2.41 9.66
C GLN A 157 15.94 -2.59 8.99
N GLU A 158 16.08 -3.62 8.16
CA GLU A 158 17.34 -3.99 7.50
C GLU A 158 17.28 -3.78 5.98
N LEU A 159 16.19 -3.21 5.48
CA LEU A 159 15.91 -3.07 4.06
C LEU A 159 16.76 -1.95 3.44
N GLN A 160 17.85 -2.33 2.78
CA GLN A 160 18.70 -1.44 1.98
C GLN A 160 18.04 -1.21 0.61
N ILE A 161 17.35 -0.08 0.42
CA ILE A 161 16.75 0.29 -0.87
C ILE A 161 17.72 1.20 -1.64
N PRO A 162 18.06 0.91 -2.91
CA PRO A 162 18.89 1.78 -3.72
C PRO A 162 18.26 3.17 -3.90
N GLU A 163 19.05 4.24 -3.75
CA GLU A 163 18.59 5.64 -3.78
C GLU A 163 17.87 6.05 -5.06
N ASN A 164 18.02 5.28 -6.14
CA ASN A 164 17.49 5.60 -7.47
C ASN A 164 16.33 4.68 -7.92
N ASN A 165 15.64 4.04 -6.98
CA ASN A 165 14.56 3.11 -7.31
C ASN A 165 13.20 3.83 -7.34
N GLY A 166 12.58 3.95 -8.52
CA GLY A 166 11.27 4.59 -8.72
C GLY A 166 10.10 3.96 -7.96
N PHE A 167 10.32 2.80 -7.32
CA PHE A 167 9.38 2.16 -6.41
C PHE A 167 9.20 2.90 -5.07
N TYR A 168 10.05 3.88 -4.75
CA TYR A 168 9.90 4.75 -3.57
C TYR A 168 8.51 5.40 -3.49
N HIS A 169 7.85 5.58 -4.65
CA HIS A 169 6.55 6.25 -4.75
C HIS A 169 5.35 5.30 -4.84
N ILE A 170 5.57 3.99 -4.95
CA ILE A 170 4.50 3.01 -5.18
C ILE A 170 4.10 2.29 -3.89
N CYS A 171 5.03 2.18 -2.94
CA CYS A 171 4.83 1.53 -1.65
C CYS A 171 5.26 2.45 -0.51
N GLY A 172 4.57 3.58 -0.37
CA GLY A 172 4.55 4.41 0.84
C GLY A 172 3.18 4.34 1.49
#